data_AF-A0A9P7I244-F1
#
_entry.id   AF-A0A9P7I244-F1
#
_cell.length_a   1.000
_cell.length_b   1.000
_cell.length_c   1.000
_cell.angle_alpha   90.00
_cell.angle_beta   90.00
_cell.angle_gamma   90.00
#
_symmetry.space_group_name_H-M   'P 1'
#
loop_
_entity.id
_entity.type
_entity.pdbx_description
1 polymer ?
#
loop_
_entity_poly.entity_id
_entity_poly.type
_entity_poly.pdbx_seq_one_letter_code
_entity_poly.pdbx_strand_id
1 'polypeptide(L)'
;MSRYSLKMDYHSIHGYDRASFDAPGTHRLPTVSASQALDELDSDASTHVSTGIEELDRFLIANITDGSQDTTKGGVQRGQVTEIWGPPGAGKTALGLQLTANALCDGDAVVWIVFKFCSMADFGQ
;
A
#
# COMPACT_ATOMS: atom_id res chain seq x y z
N MET A 1 3.03 -68.15 21.62
CA MET A 1 2.54 -67.26 20.55
C MET A 1 2.87 -65.82 20.90
N SER A 2 4.08 -65.37 20.57
CA SER A 2 4.48 -63.97 20.77
C SER A 2 4.10 -63.18 19.52
N ARG A 3 3.16 -62.25 19.65
CA ARG A 3 2.73 -61.37 18.56
C ARG A 3 3.82 -60.34 18.31
N TYR A 4 4.35 -60.31 17.09
CA TYR A 4 5.23 -59.25 16.62
C TYR A 4 4.47 -57.92 16.68
N SER A 5 4.80 -57.08 17.66
CA SER A 5 4.40 -55.67 17.68
C SER A 5 5.47 -54.89 16.94
N LEU A 6 5.36 -54.82 15.61
CA LEU A 6 6.12 -53.87 14.81
C LEU A 6 5.49 -52.51 15.05
N LYS A 7 6.01 -51.80 16.06
CA LYS A 7 5.68 -50.40 16.31
C LYS A 7 6.36 -49.59 15.21
N MET A 8 5.63 -49.33 14.13
CA MET A 8 6.12 -48.57 13.00
C MET A 8 6.33 -47.12 13.45
N ASP A 9 7.59 -46.72 13.55
CA ASP A 9 7.97 -45.40 14.05
C ASP A 9 7.76 -44.35 12.95
N TYR A 10 6.57 -43.74 12.94
CA TYR A 10 6.08 -42.84 11.89
C TYR A 10 7.06 -41.70 11.56
N HIS A 11 7.76 -41.19 12.59
CA HIS A 11 8.72 -40.09 12.48
C HIS A 11 10.03 -40.49 11.78
N SER A 12 10.32 -41.78 11.61
CA SER A 12 11.46 -42.27 10.84
C SER A 12 11.21 -42.28 9.33
N ILE A 13 9.93 -42.33 8.91
CA ILE A 13 9.54 -42.34 7.49
C ILE A 13 9.21 -40.92 7.00
N HIS A 14 8.53 -40.12 7.82
CA HIS A 14 8.05 -38.81 7.43
C HIS A 14 8.97 -37.64 7.82
N GLY A 15 10.05 -37.90 8.56
CA GLY A 15 10.88 -36.84 9.13
C GLY A 15 10.09 -35.99 10.14
N TYR A 16 10.77 -35.09 10.84
CA TYR A 16 10.08 -34.06 11.60
C TYR A 16 9.61 -32.98 10.63
N ASP A 17 8.32 -32.64 10.68
CA ASP A 17 7.79 -31.42 10.06
C ASP A 17 8.45 -30.22 10.71
N ARG A 18 9.58 -29.78 10.14
CA ARG A 18 10.18 -28.51 10.47
C ARG A 18 9.33 -27.44 9.82
N ALA A 19 8.32 -26.95 10.54
CA ALA A 19 7.57 -25.81 10.09
C ALA A 19 8.57 -24.65 9.87
N SER A 20 8.41 -23.93 8.75
CA SER A 20 9.28 -22.82 8.36
C SER A 20 9.22 -21.62 9.36
N PHE A 21 8.53 -21.77 10.49
CA PHE A 21 8.52 -20.84 11.62
C PHE A 21 9.71 -21.03 12.57
N ASP A 22 10.28 -22.25 12.63
CA ASP A 22 11.38 -22.60 13.56
C ASP A 22 12.77 -22.50 12.92
N ALA A 23 12.88 -21.89 11.72
CA ALA A 23 14.16 -21.65 11.07
C ALA A 23 14.81 -20.37 11.65
N PRO A 24 15.99 -20.45 12.28
CA PRO A 24 16.70 -19.26 12.71
C PRO A 24 17.14 -18.48 11.46
N GLY A 25 16.49 -17.34 11.19
CA GLY A 25 16.82 -16.45 10.08
C GLY A 25 15.69 -16.14 9.09
N THR A 26 14.48 -16.66 9.29
CA THR A 26 13.33 -16.23 8.46
C THR A 26 12.90 -14.80 8.82
N HIS A 27 13.35 -13.83 8.02
CA HIS A 27 12.80 -12.48 7.95
C HIS A 27 11.37 -12.57 7.42
N ARG A 28 10.41 -12.84 8.30
CA ARG A 28 8.99 -12.76 7.95
C ARG A 28 8.56 -11.31 8.06
N LEU A 29 7.87 -10.84 7.03
CA LEU A 29 7.05 -9.66 7.16
C LEU A 29 6.05 -9.94 8.30
N PRO A 30 5.87 -9.02 9.25
CA PRO A 30 4.92 -9.21 10.35
C PRO A 30 3.54 -9.53 9.76
N THR A 31 2.93 -10.62 10.23
CA THR A 31 1.55 -10.96 9.86
C THR A 31 0.62 -10.04 10.62
N VAL A 32 0.01 -9.09 9.91
CA VAL A 32 -1.05 -8.24 10.45
C VAL A 32 -2.39 -8.93 10.16
N SER A 33 -3.29 -8.96 11.14
CA SER A 33 -4.66 -9.44 10.90
C SER A 33 -5.37 -8.49 9.94
N ALA A 34 -6.19 -9.03 9.03
CA ALA A 34 -7.03 -8.22 8.15
C ALA A 34 -7.97 -7.28 8.94
N SER A 35 -8.47 -7.72 10.10
CA SER A 35 -9.30 -6.89 10.98
C SER A 35 -8.54 -5.71 11.58
N GLN A 36 -7.30 -5.96 12.01
CA GLN A 36 -6.44 -4.92 12.57
C GLN A 36 -6.06 -3.91 11.48
N ALA A 37 -5.72 -4.37 10.28
CA ALA A 37 -5.46 -3.48 9.15
C ALA A 37 -6.69 -2.62 8.81
N LEU A 38 -7.91 -3.17 8.92
CA LEU A 38 -9.14 -2.41 8.71
C LEU A 38 -9.38 -1.35 9.80
N ASP A 39 -9.18 -1.71 11.08
CA ASP A 39 -9.30 -0.76 12.20
C ASP A 39 -8.26 0.38 12.09
N GLU A 40 -7.03 0.06 11.67
CA GLU A 40 -5.96 1.05 11.42
C GLU A 40 -6.37 2.03 10.30
N LEU A 41 -6.98 1.53 9.22
CA LEU A 41 -7.47 2.36 8.11
C LEU A 41 -8.58 3.34 8.51
N ASP A 42 -9.51 2.93 9.36
CA ASP A 42 -10.59 3.81 9.85
C ASP A 42 -10.07 4.86 10.84
N SER A 43 -9.04 4.52 11.63
CA SER A 43 -8.45 5.43 12.61
C SER A 43 -7.61 6.56 11.97
N ASP A 44 -7.04 6.31 10.77
CA ASP A 44 -6.17 7.23 10.04
C ASP A 44 -6.90 8.14 9.04
N ALA A 45 -8.23 8.07 8.99
CA ALA A 45 -9.12 8.84 8.10
C ALA A 45 -9.02 10.38 8.22
N SER A 46 -8.03 10.90 8.95
CA SER A 46 -7.79 12.33 9.15
C SER A 46 -6.53 12.85 8.44
N THR A 47 -5.72 12.02 7.78
CA THR A 47 -4.50 12.48 7.10
C THR A 47 -4.63 12.45 5.57
N HIS A 48 -4.96 13.60 4.98
CA HIS A 48 -5.11 13.78 3.55
C HIS A 48 -4.09 14.77 3.02
N VAL A 49 -3.80 14.72 1.72
CA VAL A 49 -3.06 15.74 0.98
C VAL A 49 -4.02 16.43 0.03
N SER A 50 -4.25 17.73 0.21
CA SER A 50 -5.11 18.51 -0.69
C SER A 50 -4.56 18.47 -2.12
N THR A 51 -5.45 18.39 -3.11
CA THR A 51 -5.11 18.51 -4.53
C THR A 51 -4.98 19.97 -4.97
N GLY A 52 -5.37 20.93 -4.12
CA GLY A 52 -5.50 22.35 -4.47
C GLY A 52 -6.78 22.67 -5.26
N ILE A 53 -7.65 21.68 -5.51
CA ILE A 53 -8.93 21.83 -6.18
C ILE A 53 -10.02 21.41 -5.20
N GLU A 54 -10.75 22.37 -4.64
CA GLU A 54 -11.75 22.11 -3.58
C GLU A 54 -12.82 21.09 -3.98
N GLU A 55 -13.26 21.12 -5.24
CA GLU A 55 -14.26 20.19 -5.76
C GLU A 55 -13.73 18.76 -5.83
N LEU A 56 -12.47 18.59 -6.27
CA LEU A 56 -11.81 17.29 -6.32
C LEU A 56 -11.55 16.75 -4.91
N ASP A 57 -11.08 17.60 -4.00
CA ASP A 57 -10.84 17.24 -2.60
C ASP A 57 -12.12 16.72 -1.93
N ARG A 58 -13.25 17.37 -2.20
CA ARG A 58 -14.56 16.96 -1.69
C ARG A 58 -15.02 15.63 -2.29
N PHE A 59 -14.80 15.43 -3.59
CA PHE A 59 -15.13 14.18 -4.25
C PHE A 59 -14.31 13.00 -3.71
N LEU A 60 -13.04 13.22 -3.37
CA LEU A 60 -12.17 12.18 -2.81
C LEU A 60 -12.55 11.75 -1.39
N ILE A 61 -13.16 12.64 -0.58
CA ILE A 61 -13.72 12.27 0.74
C ILE A 61 -14.94 11.34 0.59
N ALA A 62 -15.86 11.70 -0.31
CA ALA A 62 -17.16 11.05 -0.42
C ALA A 62 -17.08 9.57 -0.84
N ASN A 63 -15.98 9.13 -1.44
CA ASN A 63 -15.80 7.75 -1.89
C ASN A 63 -15.30 6.79 -0.79
N ILE A 64 -14.99 7.29 0.42
CA ILE A 64 -14.27 6.50 1.44
C ILE A 64 -15.10 6.32 2.71
N THR A 65 -15.95 7.29 3.06
CA THR A 65 -16.84 7.19 4.21
C THR A 65 -18.30 7.26 3.80
N ASP A 66 -19.01 6.13 3.83
CA ASP A 66 -20.47 6.07 3.85
C ASP A 66 -20.98 6.64 5.20
N GLY A 67 -20.93 7.97 5.38
CA GLY A 67 -21.73 8.64 6.42
C GLY A 67 -21.03 9.59 7.39
N SER A 68 -19.75 9.95 7.24
CA SER A 68 -19.16 11.02 8.05
C SER A 68 -19.15 12.35 7.29
N GLN A 69 -20.27 13.08 7.36
CA GLN A 69 -20.39 14.48 6.93
C GLN A 69 -19.69 15.40 7.94
N ASP A 70 -18.42 15.14 8.23
CA ASP A 70 -17.61 16.13 8.94
C ASP A 70 -16.85 16.98 7.93
N THR A 71 -16.91 18.29 8.14
CA THR A 71 -16.40 19.43 7.37
C THR A 71 -14.87 19.46 7.21
N THR A 72 -14.24 18.29 7.25
CA THR A 72 -12.81 18.07 7.16
C THR A 72 -12.32 18.36 5.74
N LYS A 73 -11.20 19.06 5.62
CA LYS A 73 -10.53 19.32 4.34
C LYS A 73 -10.24 17.99 3.64
N GLY A 74 -10.67 17.87 2.38
CA GLY A 74 -10.49 16.65 1.60
C GLY A 74 -9.16 16.56 0.88
N GLY A 75 -9.00 15.50 0.10
CA GLY A 75 -7.82 15.28 -0.71
C GLY A 75 -7.47 13.81 -0.88
N VAL A 76 -6.26 13.56 -1.35
CA VAL A 76 -5.71 12.20 -1.50
C VAL A 76 -5.39 11.63 -0.13
N GLN A 77 -5.97 10.47 0.22
CA GLN A 77 -5.73 9.79 1.49
C GLN A 77 -4.29 9.29 1.61
N ARG A 78 -3.73 9.37 2.81
CA ARG A 78 -2.51 8.62 3.16
C ARG A 78 -2.83 7.17 3.46
N GLY A 79 -1.80 6.32 3.44
CA GLY A 79 -1.95 4.87 3.63
C GLY A 79 -2.63 4.15 2.47
N GLN A 80 -3.08 4.87 1.43
CA GLN A 80 -3.75 4.33 0.26
C GLN A 80 -2.94 4.59 -1.01
N VAL A 81 -3.11 3.73 -2.02
CA VAL A 81 -2.55 3.93 -3.35
C VAL A 81 -3.59 4.62 -4.22
N THR A 82 -3.28 5.82 -4.70
CA THR A 82 -4.13 6.57 -5.63
C THR A 82 -3.52 6.57 -7.03
N GLU A 83 -4.32 6.20 -8.02
CA GLU A 83 -3.89 6.08 -9.41
C GLU A 83 -4.58 7.12 -10.30
N ILE A 84 -3.80 7.86 -11.10
CA ILE A 84 -4.31 8.91 -11.98
C ILE A 84 -4.08 8.50 -13.44
N TRP A 85 -5.17 8.24 -14.17
CA TRP A 85 -5.13 7.86 -15.59
C TRP A 85 -5.70 8.95 -16.51
N GLY A 86 -5.28 8.94 -17.78
CA GLY A 86 -5.76 9.86 -18.81
C GLY A 86 -4.83 10.01 -20.00
N PRO A 87 -5.26 10.64 -21.10
CA PRO A 87 -4.46 10.81 -22.31
C PRO A 87 -3.21 11.70 -22.08
N PRO A 88 -2.20 11.65 -22.96
CA PRO A 88 -1.06 12.57 -22.92
C PRO A 88 -1.57 14.03 -22.89
N GLY A 89 -0.97 14.87 -22.05
CA GLY A 89 -1.40 16.26 -21.89
C GLY A 89 -2.58 16.51 -20.96
N ALA A 90 -3.25 15.48 -20.42
CA ALA A 90 -4.37 15.65 -19.47
C ALA A 90 -4.00 16.23 -18.09
N GLY A 91 -2.75 16.65 -17.88
CA GLY A 91 -2.33 17.28 -16.63
C GLY A 91 -1.95 16.33 -15.48
N LYS A 92 -1.89 15.01 -15.68
CA LYS A 92 -1.52 14.02 -14.64
C LYS A 92 -0.24 14.36 -13.88
N THR A 93 0.83 14.71 -14.61
CA THR A 93 2.11 15.10 -14.04
C THR A 93 2.01 16.42 -13.26
N ALA A 94 1.23 17.38 -13.77
CA ALA A 94 1.00 18.65 -13.10
C ALA A 94 0.21 18.44 -11.79
N LEU A 95 -0.80 17.57 -11.79
CA LEU A 95 -1.57 17.20 -10.60
C LEU A 95 -0.67 16.51 -9.55
N GLY A 96 0.19 15.59 -9.97
CA GLY A 96 1.17 14.96 -9.06
C GLY A 96 2.17 15.96 -8.45
N LEU A 97 2.59 16.95 -9.23
CA LEU A 97 3.47 18.02 -8.74
C LEU A 97 2.73 18.95 -7.77
N GLN A 98 1.46 19.24 -8.02
CA GLN A 98 0.62 20.03 -7.10
C GLN A 98 0.44 19.32 -5.76
N LEU A 99 0.16 18.00 -5.78
CA LEU A 99 0.10 17.18 -4.57
C LEU A 99 1.43 17.21 -3.80
N THR A 100 2.56 17.12 -4.52
CA THR A 100 3.90 17.22 -3.93
C THR A 100 4.11 18.58 -3.27
N ALA A 101 3.77 19.66 -3.95
CA ALA A 101 3.90 21.01 -3.41
C ALA A 101 3.05 21.21 -2.15
N ASN A 102 1.81 20.73 -2.17
CA ASN A 102 0.91 20.84 -1.02
C ASN A 102 1.43 20.04 0.18
N ALA A 103 1.88 18.80 -0.02
CA ALA A 103 2.50 18.01 1.05
C ALA A 103 3.75 18.70 1.64
N LEU A 104 4.60 19.29 0.80
CA LEU A 104 5.76 20.06 1.27
C LEU A 104 5.35 21.31 2.07
N CYS A 105 4.28 22.01 1.66
CA CYS A 105 3.74 23.17 2.38
C CYS A 105 3.18 22.80 3.76
N ASP A 106 2.62 21.60 3.89
CA ASP A 106 2.11 21.06 5.16
C ASP A 106 3.24 20.55 6.08
N GLY A 107 4.49 20.56 5.60
CA GLY A 107 5.69 20.19 6.37
C GLY A 107 6.11 18.74 6.20
N ASP A 108 5.52 18.00 5.26
CA ASP A 108 5.87 16.62 4.97
C ASP A 108 7.08 16.47 4.04
N ALA A 109 7.57 15.23 3.93
CA ALA A 109 8.59 14.84 2.97
C ALA A 109 7.97 14.07 1.80
N VAL A 110 8.44 14.34 0.57
CA VAL A 110 7.95 13.69 -0.66
C VAL A 110 9.11 13.13 -1.46
N VAL A 111 8.92 11.94 -2.03
CA VAL A 111 9.83 11.35 -3.02
C VAL A 111 9.14 11.36 -4.38
N TRP A 112 9.71 12.11 -5.33
CA TRP A 112 9.18 12.24 -6.68
C TRP A 112 10.02 11.43 -7.67
N ILE A 113 9.44 10.36 -8.22
CA ILE A 113 10.10 9.45 -9.16
C ILE A 113 9.58 9.73 -10.57
N VAL A 114 10.47 10.16 -11.47
CA VAL A 114 10.13 10.47 -12.87
C VAL A 114 10.69 9.42 -13.80
N PHE A 115 9.82 8.88 -14.65
CA PHE A 115 10.23 8.08 -15.80
C PHE A 115 10.30 8.99 -17.03
N LYS A 116 11.49 9.18 -17.59
CA LYS A 116 11.65 9.78 -18.93
C LYS A 116 11.42 8.68 -19.96
N PHE A 117 10.46 8.89 -20.86
CA PHE A 117 10.38 8.10 -22.08
C PHE A 117 11.56 8.51 -22.97
N CYS A 118 12.50 7.59 -23.17
CA CYS A 118 13.57 7.77 -24.16
C CYS A 118 13.02 7.33 -25.52
N SER A 119 12.98 8.23 -26.49
CA SER A 119 12.64 7.87 -27.87
C SER A 119 13.85 7.23 -28.55
N MET A 120 13.61 6.30 -29.48
CA MET A 120 14.67 5.71 -30.33
C MET A 120 15.50 6.77 -31.08
N ALA A 121 14.97 7.99 -31.24
CA ALA A 121 15.66 9.12 -31.84
C ALA A 121 16.80 9.71 -30.97
N ASP A 122 16.84 9.43 -29.67
CA ASP A 122 17.87 9.93 -28.75
C ASP A 122 19.15 9.04 -28.75
N PHE A 123 19.13 7.86 -29.41
CA PHE A 123 20.23 6.88 -29.38
C PHE A 123 21.26 7.02 -30.51
N GLY A 124 21.28 8.16 -31.21
CA GLY A 124 22.05 8.39 -32.43
C GLY A 124 22.97 9.62 -32.44
N GLN A 125 23.34 10.15 -31.27
CA GLN A 125 24.39 11.17 -31.12
C GLN A 125 25.55 10.61 -30.31
#